data_AF-A0A9E5YF37-F1
#
_entry.id   AF-A0A9E5YF37-F1
#
_cell.length_a   1.000
_cell.length_b   1.000
_cell.length_c   1.000
_cell.angle_alpha   90.00
_cell.angle_beta   90.00
_cell.angle_gamma   90.00
#
_symmetry.space_group_name_H-M   'P 1'
#
loop_
_entity.id
_entity.type
_entity.pdbx_description
1 polymer ?
#
loop_
_entity_poly.entity_id
_entity_poly.type
_entity_poly.pdbx_seq_one_letter_code
_entity_poly.pdbx_strand_id
1 'polypeptide(L)'
;MTDFQCLVCGECCKWPGFVYISEDDVARMSRHLSLKEFDFVNRYAEIVHRPRLNLKTKENGECIFLDDKVCAIHAAKPIQCATFPDQWKINDLEKYCNGQKAIKRKDSARP
;
A
#
# COMPACT_ATOMS: atom_id res chain seq x y z
N MET A 1 7.16 -17.85 12.79
CA MET A 1 6.05 -16.88 12.86
C MET A 1 6.69 -15.52 12.77
N THR A 2 6.61 -14.87 11.61
CA THR A 2 7.28 -13.58 11.41
C THR A 2 6.48 -12.55 12.19
N ASP A 3 7.09 -11.99 13.24
CA ASP A 3 6.48 -11.00 14.16
C ASP A 3 6.39 -9.62 13.50
N PHE A 4 5.80 -9.56 12.30
CA PHE A 4 5.71 -8.33 11.53
C PHE A 4 4.61 -7.43 12.07
N GLN A 5 5.00 -6.20 12.41
CA GLN A 5 4.09 -5.14 12.80
C GLN A 5 4.24 -3.95 11.83
N CYS A 6 3.13 -3.56 11.20
CA CYS A 6 3.09 -2.34 10.40
C CYS A 6 3.28 -1.12 11.31
N LEU A 7 4.32 -0.31 11.05
CA LEU A 7 4.64 0.88 11.85
C LEU A 7 3.83 2.13 11.43
N VAL A 8 2.89 2.00 10.49
CA VAL A 8 2.08 3.11 9.94
C VAL A 8 2.94 4.27 9.37
N CYS A 9 4.21 4.01 9.06
CA CYS A 9 5.21 5.02 8.73
C CYS A 9 5.16 5.57 7.28
N GLY A 10 4.25 5.08 6.44
CA GLY A 10 4.11 5.49 5.04
C GLY A 10 5.26 5.12 4.09
N GLU A 11 6.33 4.47 4.57
CA GLU A 11 7.50 4.16 3.75
C GLU A 11 7.16 3.30 2.51
N CYS A 12 6.23 2.36 2.65
CA CYS A 12 5.75 1.53 1.54
C CYS A 12 4.99 2.31 0.46
N CYS A 13 4.60 3.56 0.74
CA CYS A 13 3.83 4.41 -0.17
C CYS A 13 4.72 5.39 -0.95
N LYS A 14 6.03 5.47 -0.67
CA LYS A 14 6.93 6.50 -1.23
C LYS A 14 7.59 6.14 -2.55
N TRP A 15 7.55 4.88 -2.93
CA TRP A 15 8.26 4.38 -4.10
C TRP A 15 7.27 3.86 -5.15
N PRO A 16 7.65 3.89 -6.44
CA PRO A 16 6.76 3.51 -7.52
C PRO A 16 6.40 2.02 -7.47
N GLY A 17 5.12 1.71 -7.68
CA GLY A 17 4.66 0.33 -7.76
C GLY A 17 3.20 0.25 -8.20
N PHE A 18 2.78 -0.95 -8.62
CA PHE A 18 1.39 -1.19 -8.98
C PHE A 18 0.61 -1.65 -7.76
N VAL A 19 -0.43 -0.90 -7.38
CA VAL A 19 -1.39 -1.31 -6.36
C VAL A 19 -2.68 -1.70 -7.05
N TYR A 20 -2.80 -2.99 -7.37
CA TYR A 20 -4.03 -3.51 -7.97
C TYR A 20 -5.14 -3.56 -6.92
N ILE A 21 -6.33 -3.14 -7.35
CA ILE A 21 -7.52 -3.11 -6.51
C ILE A 21 -8.62 -3.95 -7.14
N SER A 22 -9.30 -4.72 -6.29
CA SER A 22 -10.52 -5.46 -6.61
C SER A 22 -11.77 -4.57 -6.49
N GLU A 23 -12.92 -5.08 -6.90
CA GLU A 23 -14.21 -4.42 -6.67
C GLU A 23 -14.50 -4.24 -5.17
N ASP A 24 -14.15 -5.23 -4.34
CA ASP A 24 -14.28 -5.13 -2.88
C ASP A 24 -13.35 -4.06 -2.27
N ASP A 25 -12.15 -3.88 -2.84
CA ASP A 25 -11.27 -2.78 -2.47
C ASP A 25 -11.89 -1.43 -2.84
N VAL A 26 -12.44 -1.30 -4.05
CA VAL A 26 -13.14 -0.10 -4.52
C VAL A 26 -14.31 0.24 -3.60
N ALA A 27 -15.17 -0.72 -3.27
CA ALA A 27 -16.32 -0.53 -2.39
C ALA A 27 -15.90 -0.09 -0.97
N ARG A 28 -14.85 -0.71 -0.42
CA ARG A 28 -14.33 -0.39 0.92
C ARG A 28 -13.68 1.00 0.97
N MET A 29 -12.82 1.30 0.00
CA MET A 29 -12.08 2.57 -0.06
C MET A 29 -13.01 3.74 -0.37
N SER A 30 -13.95 3.60 -1.31
CA SER A 30 -14.92 4.63 -1.64
C SER A 30 -15.83 4.97 -0.46
N ARG A 31 -16.33 3.95 0.27
CA ARG A 31 -17.11 4.14 1.50
C ARG A 31 -16.33 4.89 2.57
N HIS A 32 -15.06 4.54 2.77
CA HIS A 32 -14.20 5.22 3.73
C HIS A 32 -14.00 6.70 3.38
N LEU A 33 -13.89 7.02 2.09
CA LEU A 33 -13.74 8.38 1.58
C LEU A 33 -15.07 9.12 1.41
N SER A 34 -16.20 8.50 1.74
CA SER A 34 -17.55 9.04 1.51
C SER A 34 -17.81 9.43 0.05
N LEU A 35 -17.32 8.61 -0.89
CA LEU A 35 -17.50 8.77 -2.33
C LEU A 35 -18.35 7.65 -2.91
N LYS A 36 -19.00 7.91 -4.04
CA LYS A 36 -19.54 6.83 -4.89
C LYS A 36 -18.38 6.08 -5.54
N GLU A 37 -18.57 4.79 -5.81
CA GLU A 37 -17.55 3.96 -6.45
C GLU A 37 -17.10 4.53 -7.80
N PHE A 38 -18.03 5.03 -8.62
CA PHE A 38 -17.71 5.68 -9.88
C PHE A 38 -16.77 6.89 -9.71
N ASP A 39 -17.07 7.76 -8.74
CA ASP A 39 -16.24 8.93 -8.45
C ASP A 39 -14.86 8.53 -7.93
N PHE A 40 -14.81 7.48 -7.09
CA PHE A 40 -13.56 6.93 -6.59
C PHE A 40 -12.69 6.41 -7.74
N VAL A 41 -13.24 5.58 -8.62
CA VAL A 41 -12.51 5.00 -9.75
C VAL A 41 -11.98 6.10 -10.65
N ASN A 42 -12.81 7.08 -11.00
CA ASN A 42 -12.41 8.18 -11.88
C ASN A 42 -11.27 9.03 -11.28
N ARG A 43 -11.34 9.31 -9.97
CA ARG A 43 -10.35 10.15 -9.28
C ARG A 43 -9.06 9.40 -8.98
N TYR A 44 -9.14 8.20 -8.42
CA TYR A 44 -8.02 7.53 -7.75
C TYR A 44 -7.54 6.24 -8.42
N ALA A 45 -8.25 5.72 -9.42
CA ALA A 45 -7.87 4.49 -10.11
C ALA A 45 -7.63 4.69 -11.61
N GLU A 46 -6.84 3.80 -12.19
CA GLU A 46 -6.51 3.78 -13.60
C GLU A 46 -6.37 2.32 -14.08
N ILE A 47 -6.39 2.13 -15.40
CA ILE A 47 -6.18 0.82 -16.01
C ILE A 47 -4.77 0.82 -16.61
N VAL A 48 -3.83 0.18 -15.92
CA VAL A 48 -2.47 -0.03 -16.47
C VAL A 48 -2.43 -1.34 -17.25
N HIS A 49 -2.99 -2.42 -16.68
CA HIS A 49 -2.99 -3.75 -17.31
C HIS A 49 -4.41 -4.31 -17.32
N ARG A 50 -5.10 -4.20 -18.45
CA ARG A 50 -6.45 -4.76 -18.59
C ARG A 50 -6.48 -6.25 -18.21
N PRO A 51 -7.48 -6.70 -17.42
CA PRO A 51 -8.66 -5.96 -16.96
C PRO A 51 -8.52 -5.31 -15.56
N ARG A 52 -7.31 -5.17 -14.99
CA ARG A 52 -7.10 -4.77 -13.60
C ARG A 52 -7.09 -3.24 -13.41
N LEU A 53 -7.78 -2.79 -12.36
CA LEU A 53 -7.64 -1.43 -11.83
C LEU A 53 -6.39 -1.33 -10.95
N ASN A 54 -5.68 -0.23 -11.09
CA ASN A 54 -4.51 0.16 -10.32
C ASN A 54 -4.80 1.49 -9.60
N LEU A 55 -4.29 1.71 -8.40
CA LEU A 55 -4.29 3.05 -7.82
C LEU A 55 -3.33 3.95 -8.57
N LYS A 56 -3.80 5.16 -8.90
CA LYS A 56 -2.94 6.20 -9.45
C LYS A 56 -1.80 6.52 -8.48
N THR A 57 -0.71 7.03 -9.04
CA THR A 57 0.39 7.63 -8.30
C THR A 57 0.43 9.13 -8.52
N LYS A 58 1.05 9.85 -7.59
CA LYS A 58 1.44 11.25 -7.80
C LYS A 58 2.54 11.34 -8.87
N GLU A 59 2.81 12.54 -9.35
CA GLU A 59 3.86 12.79 -10.36
C GLU A 59 5.26 12.34 -9.91
N ASN A 60 5.55 12.42 -8.61
CA ASN A 60 6.81 11.96 -8.02
C ASN A 60 6.89 10.43 -7.79
N GLY A 61 5.87 9.67 -8.22
CA GLY A 61 5.80 8.22 -8.07
C GLY A 61 5.30 7.73 -6.71
N GLU A 62 4.96 8.62 -5.78
CA GLU A 62 4.33 8.25 -4.52
C GLU A 62 2.89 7.78 -4.71
N CYS A 63 2.39 6.96 -3.79
CA CYS A 63 0.97 6.61 -3.74
C CYS A 63 0.09 7.86 -3.61
N ILE A 64 -1.02 7.90 -4.33
CA ILE A 64 -1.98 9.02 -4.29
C ILE A 64 -2.57 9.28 -2.89
N PHE A 65 -2.57 8.27 -2.00
CA PHE A 65 -3.06 8.38 -0.63
C PHE A 65 -1.95 8.57 0.43
N LEU A 66 -0.72 8.85 0.02
CA LEU A 66 0.32 9.28 0.96
C LEU A 66 0.08 10.75 1.32
N ASP A 67 -0.23 11.03 2.57
CA ASP A 67 -0.49 12.38 3.10
C ASP A 67 0.27 12.55 4.42
N ASP A 68 0.95 13.69 4.61
CA ASP A 68 1.79 13.95 5.79
C ASP A 68 2.69 12.77 6.22
N LYS A 69 3.28 12.07 5.25
CA LYS A 69 4.14 10.88 5.43
C LYS A 69 3.42 9.63 5.96
N VAL A 70 2.10 9.63 6.06
CA VAL A 70 1.29 8.49 6.49
C VAL A 70 0.25 8.12 5.41
N CYS A 71 -0.29 6.90 5.50
CA CYS A 71 -1.32 6.46 4.56
C CYS A 71 -2.68 7.02 5.01
N ALA A 72 -3.26 7.95 4.24
CA ALA A 72 -4.53 8.61 4.56
C ALA A 72 -5.70 7.62 4.68
N ILE A 73 -5.64 6.51 3.94
CA ILE A 73 -6.67 5.46 3.93
C ILE A 73 -6.25 4.24 4.77
N HIS A 74 -5.42 4.40 5.80
CA HIS A 74 -4.85 3.26 6.54
C HIS A 74 -5.90 2.24 6.99
N ALA A 75 -7.05 2.71 7.46
CA ALA A 75 -8.15 1.88 7.94
C ALA A 75 -8.91 1.12 6.82
N ALA A 76 -8.78 1.57 5.57
CA ALA A 76 -9.47 1.03 4.41
C ALA A 76 -8.52 0.59 3.31
N LYS A 77 -7.25 0.33 3.65
CA LYS A 77 -6.21 -0.09 2.69
C LYS A 77 -6.70 -1.22 1.79
N PRO A 78 -6.29 -1.24 0.50
CA PRO A 78 -6.56 -2.38 -0.36
C PRO A 78 -5.85 -3.63 0.17
N ILE A 79 -6.37 -4.82 -0.15
CA ILE A 79 -5.83 -6.09 0.34
C ILE A 79 -4.34 -6.22 0.06
N GLN A 80 -3.90 -5.77 -1.10
CA GLN A 80 -2.49 -5.78 -1.48
C GLN A 80 -1.61 -4.98 -0.51
N CYS A 81 -2.06 -3.81 -0.04
CA CYS A 81 -1.33 -3.02 0.94
C CYS A 81 -1.49 -3.57 2.37
N ALA A 82 -2.63 -4.19 2.68
CA ALA A 82 -2.89 -4.76 4.01
C ALA A 82 -2.09 -6.04 4.27
N THR A 83 -1.81 -6.80 3.22
CA THR A 83 -1.03 -8.05 3.27
C THR A 83 0.45 -7.86 2.94
N PHE A 84 0.85 -6.63 2.59
CA PHE A 84 2.25 -6.26 2.48
C PHE A 84 2.87 -6.22 3.88
N PRO A 85 4.07 -6.82 4.07
CA PRO A 85 4.99 -7.34 3.05
C PRO A 85 4.87 -8.84 2.78
N ASP A 86 4.07 -9.59 3.54
CA ASP A 86 4.12 -11.06 3.58
C ASP A 86 3.68 -11.72 2.26
N GLN A 87 2.66 -11.19 1.59
CA GLN A 87 2.17 -11.73 0.32
C GLN A 87 2.98 -11.24 -0.89
N TRP A 88 3.83 -10.23 -0.69
CA TRP A 88 4.49 -9.51 -1.77
C TRP A 88 5.98 -9.79 -1.77
N LYS A 89 6.37 -10.76 -2.61
CA LYS A 89 7.78 -11.16 -2.80
C LYS A 89 8.53 -10.11 -3.62
N ILE A 90 8.87 -9.01 -2.97
CA ILE A 90 9.84 -8.03 -3.48
C ILE A 90 11.20 -8.39 -2.91
N ASN A 91 12.25 -8.30 -3.72
CA ASN A 91 13.62 -8.42 -3.21
C ASN A 91 13.96 -7.21 -2.33
N ASP A 92 14.75 -7.42 -1.27
CA ASP A 92 15.20 -6.36 -0.36
C ASP A 92 14.05 -5.55 0.29
N LEU A 93 13.00 -6.23 0.79
CA LEU A 93 11.85 -5.60 1.45
C LEU A 93 12.21 -4.56 2.53
N GLU A 94 13.35 -4.70 3.21
CA GLU A 94 13.84 -3.75 4.20
C GLU A 94 14.16 -2.36 3.65
N LYS A 95 14.38 -2.24 2.33
CA LYS A 95 14.56 -0.94 1.65
C LYS A 95 13.24 -0.18 1.53
N TYR A 96 12.13 -0.90 1.52
CA TYR A 96 10.80 -0.41 1.19
C TYR A 96 9.84 -0.41 2.39
N CYS A 97 10.22 -1.07 3.48
CA CYS A 97 9.41 -1.22 4.68
C CYS A 97 10.25 -1.13 5.96
N ASN A 98 10.03 -0.07 6.74
CA ASN A 98 10.70 0.10 8.04
C ASN A 98 10.36 -1.01 9.04
N GLY A 99 9.17 -1.62 8.96
CA GLY A 99 8.81 -2.77 9.79
C GLY A 99 9.68 -4.00 9.50
N GLN A 100 9.93 -4.29 8.22
CA GLN A 100 10.84 -5.38 7.82
C GLN A 100 12.29 -5.08 8.17
N LYS A 101 12.72 -3.82 8.01
CA LYS A 101 14.03 -3.36 8.45
C LYS A 101 14.25 -3.58 9.95
N ALA A 102 13.21 -3.38 10.77
CA ALA A 102 13.28 -3.63 12.20
C ALA A 102 13.44 -5.13 12.53
N ILE A 103 12.76 -6.02 11.80
CA ILE A 103 12.89 -7.48 11.96
C ILE A 103 14.31 -7.93 11.58
N LYS A 104 14.78 -7.57 10.38
CA LYS A 104 16.13 -7.96 9.90
C LYS A 104 17.24 -7.53 10.85
N ARG A 105 17.10 -6.34 11.48
CA ARG A 105 18.02 -5.87 12.53
C ARG A 105 17.99 -6.74 13.78
N LYS A 106 16.81 -7.19 14.23
CA LYS A 106 16.68 -8.11 15.36
C LYS A 106 17.32 -9.46 15.05
N ASP A 107 17.08 -10.00 13.87
CA ASP A 107 17.65 -11.30 13.45
C ASP A 107 19.17 -11.25 13.37
N SER A 108 19.73 -10.14 12.85
CA SER A 108 21.19 -9.94 12.77
C SER A 108 21.86 -9.70 14.13
N ALA A 109 21.08 -9.32 15.15
CA ALA A 109 21.56 -9.05 16.50
C ALA A 109 21.41 -10.26 17.45
N ARG A 110 20.90 -11.39 16.95
CA ARG A 110 20.79 -12.63 17.72
C ARG A 110 22.17 -13.33 17.74
N PRO A 111 22.76 -13.58 18.92
CA PRO A 111 24.03 -14.30 19.03
C PRO A 111 23.93 -15.76 18.57
#